data_AF-A0A7V3XDA5-F1
#
_entry.id   AF-A0A7V3XDA5-F1
#
_cell.length_a   1.000
_cell.length_b   1.000
_cell.length_c   1.000
_cell.angle_alpha   90.00
_cell.angle_beta   90.00
_cell.angle_gamma   90.00
#
_symmetry.space_group_name_H-M   'P 1'
#
loop_
_entity.id
_entity.type
_entity.pdbx_description
1 polymer ?
#
loop_
_entity_poly.entity_id
_entity_poly.type
_entity_poly.pdbx_seq_one_letter_code
_entity_poly.pdbx_strand_id
1 'polypeptide(L)'
;MGPLYTLPNALTLLRLTICPFYLWSFFHGYRMEQRSFLGLAVLGYLLTVLLDLLDGFIARKLNQVTPLGSILDPSIDFIIRISTLALFYSLNLVPLWLLCLYAAFFIEYVLDSHLMRRRQGPFTFIPSSLGKTVAGLYQWTLGLVMVNQLFKPRLLEGGHLSLIYASLAVLSLLSIFDRIRRVRGCPPG
;
A
#
# COMPACT_ATOMS: atom_id res chain seq x y z
N MET A 1 22.58 -0.88 14.65
CA MET A 1 21.12 -0.94 14.43
C MET A 1 20.53 0.35 14.98
N GLY A 2 19.76 1.10 14.19
CA GLY A 2 19.09 2.32 14.70
C GLY A 2 18.05 1.97 15.77
N PRO A 3 17.63 2.92 16.63
CA PRO A 3 16.61 2.65 17.62
C PRO A 3 15.30 2.24 16.94
N LEU A 4 14.66 1.17 17.44
CA LEU A 4 13.30 0.78 17.04
C LEU A 4 12.29 1.89 17.39
N TYR A 5 12.51 2.58 18.51
CA TYR A 5 11.67 3.64 19.07
C TYR A 5 11.96 5.00 18.44
N THR A 6 11.69 5.15 17.14
CA THR A 6 11.56 6.48 16.53
C THR A 6 10.06 6.82 16.40
N LEU A 7 9.74 8.11 16.44
CA LEU A 7 8.35 8.55 16.28
C LEU A 7 7.74 8.06 14.94
N PRO A 8 8.44 8.10 13.79
CA PRO A 8 7.95 7.53 12.55
C PRO A 8 7.63 6.03 12.63
N ASN A 9 8.53 5.21 13.19
CA ASN A 9 8.28 3.77 13.32
C ASN A 9 7.07 3.47 14.22
N ALA A 10 6.88 4.25 15.29
CA ALA A 10 5.72 4.10 16.16
C ALA A 10 4.40 4.38 15.43
N LEU A 11 4.39 5.39 14.55
CA LEU A 11 3.24 5.68 13.68
C LEU A 11 2.98 4.55 12.67
N THR A 12 4.03 3.98 12.06
CA THR A 12 3.92 2.80 11.18
C THR A 12 3.31 1.59 11.93
N LEU A 13 3.74 1.31 13.15
CA LEU A 13 3.18 0.24 13.98
C LEU A 13 1.74 0.53 14.43
N LEU A 14 1.41 1.80 14.68
CA LEU A 14 0.04 2.21 14.96
C LEU A 14 -0.89 1.93 13.77
N ARG A 15 -0.43 2.20 12.53
CA ARG A 15 -1.18 1.86 11.31
C ARG A 15 -1.46 0.36 11.21
N LEU A 16 -0.45 -0.47 11.51
CA LEU A 16 -0.63 -1.93 11.56
C LEU A 16 -1.69 -2.35 12.58
N THR A 17 -1.80 -1.64 13.70
CA THR A 17 -2.77 -1.95 14.77
C THR A 17 -4.18 -1.49 14.42
N ILE A 18 -4.31 -0.35 13.74
CA ILE A 18 -5.60 0.18 13.25
C ILE A 18 -6.14 -0.70 12.10
N CYS A 19 -5.26 -1.33 11.32
CA CYS A 19 -5.59 -2.19 10.19
C CYS A 19 -6.66 -3.26 10.46
N PRO A 20 -6.44 -4.21 11.38
CA PRO A 20 -7.42 -5.26 11.68
C PRO A 20 -8.76 -4.68 12.14
N PHE A 21 -8.76 -3.55 12.87
CA PHE A 21 -9.98 -2.91 13.34
C PHE A 21 -10.83 -2.37 12.18
N TYR A 22 -10.24 -1.61 11.24
CA TYR A 22 -11.02 -1.09 10.13
C TYR A 22 -11.45 -2.21 9.16
N LEU A 23 -10.63 -3.25 8.97
CA LEU A 23 -10.99 -4.41 8.14
C LEU A 23 -12.15 -5.19 8.74
N TRP A 24 -12.12 -5.45 10.05
CA TRP A 24 -13.21 -6.09 10.78
C TRP A 24 -14.51 -5.26 10.67
N SER A 25 -14.39 -3.95 10.87
CA SER A 25 -15.52 -3.03 10.77
C SER A 25 -16.10 -3.00 9.35
N PHE A 26 -15.25 -2.99 8.33
CA PHE A 26 -15.68 -3.03 6.93
C PHE A 26 -16.41 -4.34 6.59
N PHE A 27 -15.86 -5.48 7.02
CA PHE A 27 -16.46 -6.79 6.76
C PHE A 27 -17.88 -6.89 7.33
N HIS A 28 -18.06 -6.50 8.60
CA HIS A 28 -19.36 -6.54 9.26
C HIS A 28 -20.33 -5.50 8.69
N GLY A 29 -19.84 -4.28 8.44
CA GLY A 29 -20.65 -3.22 7.83
C GLY A 29 -21.14 -3.58 6.44
N TYR A 30 -20.31 -4.25 5.63
CA TYR A 30 -20.69 -4.71 4.30
C TYR A 30 -21.68 -5.88 4.37
N ARG A 31 -21.40 -6.92 5.17
CA ARG A 31 -22.24 -8.14 5.25
C ARG A 31 -23.60 -7.89 5.92
N MET A 32 -23.66 -7.01 6.91
CA MET A 32 -24.89 -6.69 7.65
C MET A 32 -25.60 -5.45 7.09
N GLU A 33 -25.09 -4.87 6.00
CA GLU A 33 -25.58 -3.61 5.41
C GLU A 33 -25.64 -2.43 6.41
N GLN A 34 -24.78 -2.45 7.44
CA GLN A 34 -24.74 -1.45 8.49
C GLN A 34 -23.79 -0.31 8.13
N ARG A 35 -24.36 0.84 7.76
CA ARG A 35 -23.59 2.03 7.35
C ARG A 35 -22.73 2.62 8.46
N SER A 36 -23.14 2.47 9.73
CA SER A 36 -22.33 2.92 10.88
C SER A 36 -20.97 2.22 10.91
N PHE A 37 -20.96 0.89 10.71
CA PHE A 37 -19.73 0.10 10.62
C PHE A 37 -18.91 0.45 9.37
N LEU A 38 -19.54 0.65 8.21
CA LEU A 38 -18.82 1.15 7.03
C LEU A 38 -18.19 2.53 7.27
N GLY A 39 -18.88 3.42 7.99
CA GLY A 39 -18.36 4.73 8.37
C GLY A 39 -17.15 4.65 9.30
N LEU A 40 -17.20 3.77 10.30
CA LEU A 40 -16.06 3.48 11.18
C LEU A 40 -14.87 2.91 10.41
N ALA A 41 -15.13 2.02 9.45
CA ALA A 41 -14.09 1.47 8.58
C ALA A 41 -13.42 2.56 7.73
N VAL A 42 -14.20 3.43 7.09
CA VAL A 42 -13.68 4.56 6.31
C VAL A 42 -12.88 5.51 7.19
N LEU A 43 -13.36 5.83 8.39
CA LEU A 43 -12.65 6.68 9.34
C LEU A 43 -11.31 6.07 9.76
N GLY A 44 -11.30 4.78 10.12
CA GLY A 44 -10.08 4.05 10.46
C GLY A 44 -9.09 4.00 9.30
N TYR A 45 -9.58 3.78 8.08
CA TYR A 45 -8.77 3.81 6.87
C TYR A 45 -8.15 5.19 6.63
N LEU A 46 -8.95 6.26 6.69
CA LEU A 46 -8.46 7.64 6.54
C LEU A 46 -7.42 7.98 7.61
N LEU A 47 -7.62 7.52 8.85
CA LEU A 47 -6.64 7.69 9.91
C LEU A 47 -5.32 7.01 9.54
N THR A 48 -5.33 5.79 9.00
CA THR A 48 -4.08 5.14 8.56
C THR A 48 -3.37 5.90 7.43
N VAL A 49 -4.12 6.45 6.46
CA VAL A 49 -3.55 7.29 5.39
C VAL A 49 -2.94 8.57 5.95
N LEU A 50 -3.61 9.23 6.90
CA LEU A 50 -3.09 10.45 7.54
C LEU A 50 -1.82 10.17 8.35
N LEU A 51 -1.76 9.04 9.06
CA LEU A 51 -0.59 8.64 9.83
C LEU A 51 0.64 8.38 8.93
N ASP A 52 0.44 7.80 7.74
CA ASP A 52 1.49 7.57 6.73
C ASP A 52 2.05 8.88 6.17
N LEU A 53 1.18 9.86 5.93
CA LEU A 53 1.64 11.18 5.49
C LEU A 53 2.42 11.88 6.60
N LEU A 54 1.98 11.72 7.85
CA LEU A 54 2.58 12.33 9.02
C LEU A 54 3.95 11.71 9.37
N ASP A 55 4.08 10.39 9.32
CA ASP A 55 5.35 9.72 9.61
C ASP A 55 6.45 10.09 8.61
N GLY A 56 6.12 10.16 7.32
CA GLY A 56 7.03 10.62 6.28
C GLY A 56 7.41 12.09 6.43
N PHE A 57 6.48 12.94 6.87
CA PHE A 57 6.77 14.35 7.16
C PHE A 57 7.70 14.52 8.37
N ILE A 58 7.40 13.82 9.47
CA ILE A 58 8.17 13.86 10.71
C ILE A 58 9.58 13.30 10.48
N ALA A 59 9.73 12.18 9.77
CA ALA A 59 11.02 11.57 9.47
C ALA A 59 11.96 12.54 8.73
N ARG A 60 11.43 13.28 7.75
CA ARG A 60 12.18 14.31 7.01
C ARG A 60 12.51 15.53 7.86
N LYS A 61 11.55 16.00 8.66
CA LYS A 61 11.72 17.21 9.48
C LYS A 61 12.70 16.99 10.65
N LEU A 62 12.70 15.79 11.24
CA LEU A 62 13.55 15.45 12.38
C LEU A 62 14.86 14.75 11.98
N ASN A 63 15.14 14.58 10.68
CA ASN A 63 16.27 13.79 10.16
C ASN A 63 16.36 12.38 10.78
N GLN A 64 15.21 11.77 11.08
CA GLN A 64 15.09 10.44 11.71
C GLN A 64 14.96 9.31 10.68
N VAL A 65 15.61 9.44 9.53
CA VAL A 65 15.63 8.39 8.50
C VAL A 65 16.57 7.29 8.97
N THR A 66 16.03 6.11 9.29
CA THR A 66 16.81 4.96 9.76
C THR A 66 16.79 3.82 8.75
N PRO A 67 17.85 2.99 8.67
CA PRO A 67 17.84 1.79 7.82
C PRO A 67 16.73 0.81 8.19
N LEU A 68 16.38 0.69 9.47
CA LEU A 68 15.28 -0.16 9.92
C LEU A 68 13.92 0.38 9.45
N GLY A 69 13.67 1.69 9.58
CA GLY A 69 12.45 2.31 9.05
C GLY A 69 12.32 2.12 7.54
N SER A 70 13.43 2.22 6.80
CA SER A 70 13.43 1.98 5.35
C SER A 70 13.00 0.57 4.93
N ILE A 71 13.08 -0.41 5.84
CA ILE A 71 12.61 -1.79 5.64
C ILE A 71 11.19 -1.97 6.20
N LEU A 72 10.94 -1.43 7.38
CA LEU A 72 9.68 -1.59 8.09
C LEU A 72 8.53 -0.92 7.34
N ASP A 73 8.70 0.32 6.86
CA ASP A 73 7.61 1.08 6.25
C ASP A 73 7.05 0.39 4.99
N PRO A 74 7.86 -0.01 3.98
CA PRO A 74 7.33 -0.70 2.81
C PRO A 74 6.73 -2.08 3.13
N SER A 75 7.20 -2.73 4.19
CA SER A 75 6.70 -4.05 4.61
C SER A 75 5.32 -3.94 5.26
N ILE A 76 5.13 -3.00 6.18
CA ILE A 76 3.84 -2.75 6.81
C ILE A 76 2.82 -2.24 5.79
N ASP A 77 3.24 -1.34 4.91
CA ASP A 77 2.43 -0.86 3.80
C ASP A 77 1.93 -2.00 2.90
N PHE A 78 2.80 -2.96 2.59
CA PHE A 78 2.41 -4.14 1.84
C PHE A 78 1.36 -4.96 2.59
N ILE A 79 1.58 -5.25 3.88
CA ILE A 79 0.65 -6.03 4.71
C ILE A 79 -0.73 -5.36 4.77
N ILE A 80 -0.77 -4.04 4.97
CA ILE A 80 -2.04 -3.29 5.07
C ILE A 80 -2.79 -3.35 3.73
N ARG A 81 -2.12 -3.04 2.61
CA ARG A 81 -2.77 -3.01 1.29
C ARG A 81 -3.15 -4.40 0.79
N ILE A 82 -2.31 -5.42 0.98
CA ILE A 82 -2.63 -6.80 0.58
C ILE A 82 -3.80 -7.36 1.40
N SER A 83 -3.87 -7.06 2.70
CA SER A 83 -4.99 -7.48 3.55
C SER A 83 -6.30 -6.82 3.13
N THR A 84 -6.25 -5.53 2.77
CA THR A 84 -7.42 -4.80 2.27
C THR A 84 -7.88 -5.35 0.92
N LEU A 85 -6.97 -5.58 -0.02
CA LEU A 85 -7.27 -6.20 -1.31
C LEU A 85 -7.86 -7.62 -1.14
N ALA A 86 -7.31 -8.42 -0.22
CA ALA A 86 -7.80 -9.76 0.06
C ALA A 86 -9.22 -9.73 0.64
N LEU A 87 -9.50 -8.80 1.57
CA LEU A 87 -10.85 -8.57 2.09
C LEU A 87 -11.81 -8.18 0.96
N PHE A 88 -11.44 -7.23 0.10
CA PHE A 88 -12.31 -6.79 -1.00
C PHE A 88 -12.56 -7.89 -2.02
N TYR A 89 -11.54 -8.70 -2.32
CA TYR A 89 -11.72 -9.89 -3.14
C TYR A 89 -12.71 -10.87 -2.51
N SER A 90 -12.60 -11.14 -1.20
CA SER A 90 -13.53 -12.04 -0.48
C SER A 90 -14.99 -11.55 -0.47
N LEU A 91 -15.19 -10.25 -0.73
CA LEU A 91 -16.49 -9.60 -0.82
C LEU A 91 -16.93 -9.34 -2.28
N ASN A 92 -16.19 -9.86 -3.27
CA ASN A 92 -16.41 -9.64 -4.71
C ASN A 92 -16.37 -8.17 -5.16
N LEU A 93 -15.65 -7.32 -4.41
CA LEU A 93 -15.50 -5.89 -4.74
C LEU A 93 -14.33 -5.61 -5.67
N VAL A 94 -13.32 -6.48 -5.66
CA VAL A 94 -12.10 -6.37 -6.46
C VAL A 94 -11.81 -7.72 -7.11
N PRO A 95 -11.41 -7.77 -8.39
CA PRO A 95 -11.09 -9.04 -9.05
C PRO A 95 -9.78 -9.65 -8.54
N LEU A 96 -9.71 -10.99 -8.54
CA LEU A 96 -8.54 -11.75 -8.07
C LEU A 96 -7.23 -11.31 -8.75
N TRP A 97 -7.28 -11.02 -10.05
CA TRP A 97 -6.09 -10.64 -10.80
C TRP A 97 -5.45 -9.36 -10.27
N LEU A 98 -6.21 -8.42 -9.69
CA LEU A 98 -5.65 -7.18 -9.15
C LEU A 98 -4.89 -7.44 -7.83
N LEU A 99 -5.42 -8.36 -7.01
CA LEU A 99 -4.75 -8.86 -5.80
C LEU A 99 -3.43 -9.56 -6.17
N CYS A 100 -3.47 -10.50 -7.12
CA CYS A 100 -2.28 -11.20 -7.61
C CYS A 100 -1.25 -10.24 -8.22
N LEU A 101 -1.71 -9.24 -8.97
CA LEU A 101 -0.84 -8.23 -9.57
C LEU A 101 -0.13 -7.38 -8.51
N TYR A 102 -0.84 -6.93 -7.46
CA TYR A 102 -0.21 -6.18 -6.38
C TYR A 102 0.81 -7.03 -5.61
N ALA A 103 0.52 -8.31 -5.39
CA ALA A 103 1.46 -9.25 -4.79
C ALA A 103 2.71 -9.42 -5.67
N ALA A 104 2.54 -9.64 -6.98
CA ALA A 104 3.64 -9.75 -7.93
C ALA A 104 4.48 -8.47 -7.99
N PHE A 105 3.83 -7.31 -8.02
CA PHE A 105 4.49 -5.99 -7.95
C PHE A 105 5.38 -5.86 -6.72
N PHE A 106 4.91 -6.27 -5.53
CA PHE A 106 5.71 -6.22 -4.32
C PHE A 106 6.84 -7.26 -4.30
N ILE A 107 6.62 -8.46 -4.83
CA ILE A 107 7.66 -9.50 -4.93
C ILE A 107 8.79 -9.02 -5.83
N GLU A 108 8.49 -8.50 -7.03
CA GLU A 108 9.47 -7.86 -7.92
C GLU A 108 10.19 -6.72 -7.20
N TYR A 109 9.46 -5.91 -6.43
CA TYR A 109 10.05 -4.84 -5.63
C TYR A 109 11.07 -5.34 -4.60
N VAL A 110 10.80 -6.46 -3.93
CA VAL A 110 11.73 -7.10 -2.98
C VAL A 110 12.92 -7.70 -3.71
N LEU A 111 12.70 -8.44 -4.80
CA LEU A 111 13.74 -9.11 -5.58
C LEU A 111 14.78 -8.12 -6.12
N ASP A 112 14.32 -7.07 -6.79
CA ASP A 112 15.16 -6.00 -7.31
C ASP A 112 15.97 -5.32 -6.20
N SER A 113 15.34 -5.03 -5.06
CA SER A 113 16.04 -4.41 -3.91
C SER A 113 17.10 -5.35 -3.33
N HIS A 114 16.84 -6.66 -3.33
CA HIS A 114 17.80 -7.67 -2.90
C HIS A 114 18.96 -7.83 -3.89
N LEU A 115 18.71 -7.77 -5.20
CA LEU A 115 19.75 -7.83 -6.22
C LEU A 115 20.68 -6.62 -6.15
N MET A 116 20.11 -5.43 -5.97
CA MET A 116 20.88 -4.19 -5.84
C MET A 116 21.65 -4.08 -4.52
N ARG A 117 21.25 -4.80 -3.47
CA ARG A 117 22.03 -4.95 -2.21
C ARG A 117 23.47 -5.39 -2.51
N ARG A 118 23.65 -6.36 -3.41
CA ARG A 118 25.00 -6.86 -3.76
C ARG A 118 25.90 -5.78 -4.37
N ARG A 119 25.33 -4.67 -4.83
CA ARG A 119 26.03 -3.58 -5.55
C ARG A 119 26.13 -2.27 -4.77
N GLN A 120 25.24 -2.00 -3.80
CA GLN A 120 25.15 -0.69 -3.11
C GLN A 120 25.28 -0.77 -1.57
N GLY A 121 25.57 -1.93 -1.00
CA GLY A 121 25.83 -2.10 0.43
C GLY A 121 24.67 -2.76 1.20
N PRO A 122 24.33 -2.34 2.43
CA PRO A 122 23.34 -3.03 3.26
C PRO A 122 21.95 -3.05 2.63
N PHE A 123 21.14 -4.07 2.95
CA PHE A 123 19.80 -4.22 2.39
C PHE A 123 18.93 -3.03 2.79
N THR A 124 18.47 -2.29 1.78
CA THR A 124 17.52 -1.19 1.91
C THR A 124 16.58 -1.22 0.72
N PHE A 125 15.34 -0.76 0.90
CA PHE A 125 14.40 -0.67 -0.20
C PHE A 125 14.71 0.57 -1.06
N ILE A 126 15.08 0.33 -2.31
CA ILE A 126 15.53 1.41 -3.21
C ILE A 126 14.33 2.18 -3.74
N PRO A 127 14.28 3.51 -3.51
CA PRO A 127 13.13 4.31 -3.90
C PRO A 127 13.01 4.37 -5.42
N SER A 128 11.82 4.04 -5.93
CA SER A 128 11.45 4.32 -7.33
C SER A 128 10.28 5.31 -7.34
N SER A 129 10.40 6.38 -8.13
CA SER A 129 9.32 7.38 -8.21
C SER A 129 8.05 6.77 -8.77
N LEU A 130 8.16 5.95 -9.83
CA LEU A 130 7.02 5.28 -10.45
C LEU A 130 6.37 4.26 -9.50
N GLY A 131 7.17 3.44 -8.80
CA GLY A 131 6.62 2.48 -7.85
C GLY A 131 5.93 3.15 -6.66
N LYS A 132 6.44 4.29 -6.19
CA LYS A 132 5.76 5.11 -5.17
C LYS A 132 4.42 5.65 -5.68
N THR A 133 4.38 6.14 -6.93
CA THR A 133 3.13 6.60 -7.54
C THR A 133 2.12 5.46 -7.65
N VAL A 134 2.53 4.30 -8.15
CA VAL A 134 1.66 3.10 -8.24
C VAL A 134 1.14 2.70 -6.87
N ALA A 135 2.00 2.62 -5.85
CA ALA A 135 1.58 2.31 -4.48
C ALA A 135 0.56 3.32 -3.93
N GLY A 136 0.77 4.62 -4.19
CA GLY A 136 -0.18 5.67 -3.83
C GLY A 136 -1.53 5.54 -4.56
N LEU A 137 -1.51 5.13 -5.84
CA LEU A 137 -2.73 4.89 -6.61
C LEU A 137 -3.51 3.67 -6.12
N TYR A 138 -2.83 2.60 -5.68
CA TYR A 138 -3.49 1.48 -4.99
C TYR A 138 -4.16 1.95 -3.71
N GLN A 139 -3.47 2.74 -2.87
CA GLN A 139 -4.05 3.32 -1.66
C GLN A 139 -5.28 4.18 -1.99
N TRP A 140 -5.19 5.03 -3.01
CA TRP A 140 -6.33 5.86 -3.43
C TRP A 140 -7.52 5.01 -3.90
N THR A 141 -7.26 4.00 -4.71
CA THR A 141 -8.30 3.12 -5.27
C THR A 141 -9.01 2.35 -4.17
N LEU A 142 -8.28 1.83 -3.18
CA LEU A 142 -8.88 1.14 -2.04
C LEU A 142 -9.78 2.08 -1.22
N GLY A 143 -9.35 3.32 -1.01
CA GLY A 143 -10.16 4.35 -0.35
C GLY A 143 -11.45 4.66 -1.12
N LEU A 144 -11.34 4.82 -2.45
CA LEU A 144 -12.50 5.02 -3.32
C LEU A 144 -13.48 3.85 -3.26
N VAL A 145 -13.00 2.61 -3.27
CA VAL A 145 -13.86 1.41 -3.13
C VAL A 145 -14.58 1.43 -1.77
N MET A 146 -13.89 1.74 -0.66
CA MET A 146 -14.55 1.81 0.66
C MET A 146 -15.63 2.90 0.72
N VAL A 147 -15.32 4.10 0.23
CA VAL A 147 -16.26 5.23 0.22
C VAL A 147 -17.45 4.94 -0.70
N ASN A 148 -17.23 4.29 -1.85
CA ASN A 148 -18.33 3.88 -2.74
C ASN A 148 -19.30 2.92 -2.03
N GLN A 149 -18.82 2.02 -1.16
CA GLN A 149 -19.71 1.16 -0.39
C GLN A 149 -20.51 1.92 0.69
N LEU A 150 -19.93 2.98 1.27
CA LEU A 150 -20.61 3.78 2.29
C LEU A 150 -21.84 4.53 1.74
N PHE A 151 -21.77 5.05 0.52
CA PHE A 151 -22.84 5.85 -0.09
C PHE A 151 -23.83 5.03 -0.94
N LYS A 152 -23.77 3.69 -0.83
CA LYS A 152 -24.25 2.74 -1.85
C LYS A 152 -23.44 2.91 -3.14
N PRO A 153 -23.28 1.87 -4.00
CA PRO A 153 -22.54 1.96 -5.26
C PRO A 153 -23.25 2.87 -6.28
N ARG A 154 -23.26 4.17 -5.99
CA ARG A 154 -23.86 5.28 -6.75
C ARG A 154 -22.81 6.22 -7.28
N LEU A 155 -21.62 6.25 -6.67
CA LEU A 155 -20.50 7.12 -7.06
C LEU A 155 -19.69 6.50 -8.20
N LEU A 156 -19.50 5.18 -8.18
CA LEU A 156 -18.71 4.46 -9.16
C LEU A 156 -19.43 3.17 -9.57
N GLU A 157 -20.03 3.19 -10.76
CA GLU A 157 -20.56 2.00 -11.43
C GLU A 157 -19.43 1.14 -12.02
N GLY A 158 -19.74 -0.12 -12.36
CA GLY A 158 -18.74 -1.13 -12.75
C GLY A 158 -17.82 -0.73 -13.91
N GLY A 159 -18.30 0.09 -14.86
CA GLY A 159 -17.48 0.63 -15.95
C GLY A 159 -16.35 1.54 -15.46
N HIS A 160 -16.61 2.40 -14.48
CA HIS A 160 -15.59 3.30 -13.94
C HIS A 160 -14.53 2.56 -13.12
N LEU A 161 -14.96 1.61 -12.28
CA LEU A 161 -14.03 0.80 -11.48
C LEU A 161 -13.12 -0.08 -12.35
N SER A 162 -13.67 -0.70 -13.40
CA SER A 162 -12.88 -1.50 -14.32
C SER A 162 -11.82 -0.69 -15.07
N LEU A 163 -12.13 0.54 -15.48
CA LEU A 163 -11.14 1.47 -16.06
C LEU A 163 -10.04 1.84 -15.07
N ILE A 164 -10.40 2.13 -13.81
CA ILE A 164 -9.42 2.40 -12.75
C ILE A 164 -8.51 1.18 -12.56
N TYR A 165 -9.07 -0.02 -12.45
CA TYR A 165 -8.28 -1.24 -12.28
C TYR A 165 -7.39 -1.53 -13.49
N ALA A 166 -7.88 -1.32 -14.71
CA ALA A 166 -7.08 -1.48 -15.92
C ALA A 166 -5.91 -0.49 -15.97
N SER A 167 -6.14 0.78 -15.59
CA SER A 167 -5.08 1.79 -15.54
C SER A 167 -4.01 1.44 -14.47
N LEU A 168 -4.44 0.98 -13.30
CA LEU A 168 -3.54 0.43 -12.28
C LEU A 168 -2.73 -0.73 -12.83
N ALA A 169 -3.37 -1.63 -13.58
CA ALA A 169 -2.68 -2.79 -14.13
C ALA A 169 -1.54 -2.38 -15.07
N VAL A 170 -1.83 -1.48 -15.99
CA VAL A 170 -0.85 -0.94 -16.95
C VAL A 170 0.28 -0.24 -16.21
N LEU A 171 -0.01 0.63 -15.25
CA LEU A 171 1.00 1.38 -14.51
C LEU A 171 1.88 0.47 -13.63
N SER A 172 1.31 -0.57 -13.02
CA SER A 172 2.06 -1.58 -12.27
C SER A 172 3.05 -2.32 -13.18
N LEU A 173 2.60 -2.75 -14.37
CA LEU A 173 3.47 -3.43 -15.34
C LEU A 173 4.58 -2.52 -15.86
N LEU A 174 4.26 -1.26 -16.17
CA LEU A 174 5.26 -0.26 -16.57
C LEU A 174 6.28 0.00 -15.46
N SER A 175 5.83 0.08 -14.21
CA SER A 175 6.73 0.26 -13.06
C SER A 175 7.64 -0.94 -12.85
N ILE A 176 7.14 -2.17 -13.01
CA ILE A 176 7.96 -3.39 -12.93
C ILE A 176 9.03 -3.36 -14.03
N PHE A 177 8.63 -3.09 -15.26
CA PHE A 177 9.52 -3.07 -16.40
C PHE A 177 10.61 -1.99 -16.31
N ASP A 178 10.25 -0.78 -15.88
CA ASP A 178 11.19 0.30 -15.63
C ASP A 178 12.23 -0.10 -14.56
N ARG A 179 11.80 -0.79 -13.50
CA ARG A 179 12.69 -1.21 -12.42
C ARG A 179 13.67 -2.30 -12.86
N ILE A 180 13.19 -3.32 -13.58
CA ILE A 180 14.03 -4.36 -14.18
C ILE A 180 15.10 -3.74 -15.09
N ARG A 181 14.72 -2.73 -15.92
CA ARG A 181 15.68 -2.00 -16.76
C ARG A 181 16.76 -1.30 -15.95
N ARG A 182 16.41 -0.63 -14.85
CA ARG A 182 17.39 0.04 -13.96
C ARG A 182 18.36 -0.96 -13.33
N VAL A 183 17.88 -2.11 -12.88
CA VAL A 183 18.73 -3.17 -12.29
C VAL A 183 19.72 -3.72 -13.31
N ARG A 184 19.27 -3.95 -14.55
CA ARG A 184 20.13 -4.45 -15.65
C ARG A 184 21.14 -3.42 -16.15
N GLY A 185 20.78 -2.14 -16.21
CA GLY A 185 21.64 -1.06 -16.70
C GLY A 185 22.74 -0.60 -15.74
N CYS A 186 22.73 -1.06 -14.49
CA CYS A 186 23.76 -0.72 -13.51
C CYS A 186 25.00 -1.62 -13.73
N PRO A 187 26.21 -1.08 -13.97
CA PRO A 187 27.41 -1.87 -14.25
C PRO A 187 27.75 -2.79 -13.07
N PRO A 188 28.32 -3.99 -13.32
CA PRO A 188 28.86 -4.82 -12.25
C PRO A 188 30.01 -4.08 -11.56
N GLY A 189 29.95 -4.00 -10.22
CA GLY A 189 31.01 -3.45 -9.38
C GLY A 189 32.08 -4.47 -9.05
#